data_AF-A0ABD6AAU1-F1
#
_entry.id   AF-A0ABD6AAU1-F1
#
_cell.length_a   1.000
_cell.length_b   1.000
_cell.length_c   1.000
_cell.angle_alpha   90.00
_cell.angle_beta   90.00
_cell.angle_gamma   90.00
#
_symmetry.space_group_name_H-M   'P 1'
#
loop_
_entity.id
_entity.type
_entity.pdbx_description
1 polymer ?
#
loop_
_entity_poly.entity_id
_entity_poly.type
_entity_poly.pdbx_seq_one_letter_code
_entity_poly.pdbx_strand_id
1 'polypeptide(L)' 'MRAREWVVASLYYGPEDYDIPPLPRWREGRDECGRLALFEAETDEPFITCGRPVTVRR' A
#
# COMPACT_ATOMS: atom_id res chain seq x y z
N MET A 1 13.68 0.06 10.89
CA MET A 1 13.50 0.23 9.43
C MET A 1 14.79 -0.12 8.71
N ARG A 2 14.84 -1.24 7.99
CA ARG A 2 16.03 -1.74 7.26
C ARG A 2 16.06 -1.24 5.80
N ALA A 3 15.72 0.03 5.58
CA ALA A 3 15.49 0.57 4.23
C ALA A 3 16.71 0.37 3.30
N ARG A 4 17.92 0.63 3.81
CA ARG A 4 19.17 0.44 3.04
C ARG A 4 19.41 -1.03 2.66
N GLU A 5 19.17 -1.94 3.58
CA GLU A 5 19.35 -3.38 3.36
C GLU A 5 18.43 -3.89 2.25
N TRP A 6 17.15 -3.47 2.28
CA TRP A 6 16.18 -3.83 1.27
C TRP A 6 16.51 -3.25 -0.12
N VAL A 7 17.05 -2.03 -0.19
CA VAL A 7 17.53 -1.46 -1.46
C VAL A 7 18.63 -2.32 -2.06
N VAL A 8 19.60 -2.76 -1.25
CA VAL A 8 20.68 -3.64 -1.74
C VAL A 8 20.14 -5.00 -2.15
N ALA A 9 19.28 -5.62 -1.33
CA ALA A 9 18.67 -6.92 -1.61
C ALA A 9 17.91 -6.94 -2.96
N SER A 10 17.14 -5.88 -3.25
CA SER A 10 16.37 -5.76 -4.48
C SER A 10 17.19 -5.71 -5.78
N LEU A 11 18.51 -5.50 -5.70
CA LEU A 11 19.39 -5.53 -6.87
C LEU A 11 19.74 -6.95 -7.33
N TYR A 12 19.54 -7.95 -6.46
CA TYR A 12 19.99 -9.32 -6.69
C TYR A 12 18.84 -10.31 -6.82
N TYR A 13 17.77 -10.13 -6.03
CA TYR A 13 16.67 -11.08 -5.93
C TYR A 13 15.32 -10.39 -5.69
N GLY A 14 14.24 -11.12 -5.95
CA GLY A 14 12.87 -10.66 -5.69
C GLY A 14 12.48 -10.81 -4.22
N PRO A 15 11.44 -10.10 -3.75
CA PRO A 15 10.88 -10.28 -2.40
C PRO A 15 10.59 -11.74 -2.03
N GLU A 16 10.10 -12.51 -3.00
CA GLU A 16 9.77 -13.94 -2.85
C GLU A 16 10.98 -14.81 -2.47
N ASP A 17 12.19 -14.45 -2.90
CA ASP A 17 13.43 -15.16 -2.55
C ASP A 17 13.85 -14.93 -1.08
N TYR A 18 13.20 -13.98 -0.40
CA TYR A 18 13.42 -13.61 0.99
C TYR A 18 12.23 -13.95 1.90
N ASP A 19 11.34 -14.84 1.45
CA ASP A 19 10.10 -15.21 2.14
C ASP A 19 9.16 -14.01 2.42
N ILE A 20 9.29 -12.93 1.64
CA ILE A 20 8.40 -11.77 1.75
C ILE A 20 7.12 -12.08 0.96
N PRO A 21 5.94 -11.96 1.59
CA PRO A 21 4.69 -12.18 0.89
C PRO A 21 4.51 -11.16 -0.25
N PRO A 22 3.82 -11.55 -1.34
CA PRO A 22 3.49 -10.62 -2.41
C PRO A 22 2.66 -9.46 -1.86
N LEU A 23 2.76 -8.31 -2.52
CA LEU A 23 1.95 -7.15 -2.16
C LEU A 23 0.45 -7.51 -2.28
N PRO A 24 -0.34 -7.22 -1.24
CA PRO A 24 -1.79 -7.38 -1.35
C PRO A 24 -2.33 -6.45 -2.44
N ARG A 25 -3.38 -6.90 -3.13
CA ARG A 25 -4.10 -6.05 -4.05
C ARG A 25 -5.10 -5.24 -3.24
N TRP A 26 -5.08 -3.93 -3.41
CA TRP A 26 -6.06 -3.02 -2.84
C TRP A 26 -6.61 -2.10 -3.94
N ARG A 27 -7.77 -1.52 -3.68
CA ARG A 27 -8.35 -0.46 -4.51
C ARG A 27 -8.34 0.85 -3.74
N GLU A 28 -8.05 1.94 -4.44
CA GLU A 28 -8.25 3.28 -3.92
C GLU A 28 -9.61 3.83 -4.34
N GLY A 29 -10.24 4.60 -3.46
CA GLY A 29 -11.53 5.19 -3.74
C GLY A 29 -11.95 6.24 -2.72
N ARG A 30 -13.26 6.43 -2.61
CA ARG A 30 -13.87 7.32 -1.63
C ARG A 30 -14.86 6.54 -0.77
N ASP A 31 -14.86 6.80 0.53
CA ASP A 31 -15.89 6.26 1.42
C ASP A 31 -17.22 7.03 1.27
N GLU A 32 -18.24 6.59 2.01
CA GLU A 32 -19.56 7.24 2.03
C GLU A 32 -19.51 8.73 2.46
N CYS A 33 -18.46 9.14 3.16
CA CYS A 33 -18.22 10.51 3.59
C CYS A 33 -17.35 11.31 2.60
N GLY A 34 -16.97 10.74 1.45
CA GLY A 34 -16.10 11.37 0.46
C GLY A 34 -14.61 11.42 0.85
N ARG A 35 -14.20 10.74 1.92
CA ARG A 35 -12.80 10.65 2.36
C ARG A 35 -12.02 9.69 1.46
N LEU A 36 -10.74 9.95 1.29
CA LEU A 36 -9.86 9.00 0.59
C LEU A 36 -9.80 7.71 1.42
N ALA A 37 -10.04 6.57 0.78
CA ALA A 37 -10.05 5.27 1.43
C ALA A 37 -9.33 4.21 0.60
N LEU A 38 -8.75 3.24 1.29
CA LEU A 38 -8.23 2.00 0.73
C LEU A 38 -9.19 0.86 1.07
N PHE A 39 -9.52 0.09 0.05
CA PHE A 39 -10.44 -1.05 0.10
C PHE A 39 -9.69 -2.34 -0.19
N GLU A 40 -10.12 -3.41 0.45
CA GLU A 40 -9.70 -4.75 0.04
C GLU A 40 -10.11 -4.95 -1.44
N ALA A 41 -9.30 -5.67 -2.22
CA ALA A 41 -9.55 -5.74 -3.67
C ALA A 41 -10.96 -6.27 -3.99
N GLU A 42 -11.42 -7.25 -3.20
CA GLU A 42 -12.64 -8.03 -3.45
C GLU A 42 -13.86 -7.56 -2.62
N THR A 43 -13.70 -6.55 -1.77
CA THR A 43 -14.82 -6.02 -0.97
C THR A 43 -14.90 -4.50 -1.09
N ASP A 44 -16.08 -3.94 -0.89
CA ASP A 44 -16.28 -2.49 -0.77
C ASP A 44 -16.13 -2.01 0.68
N GLU A 45 -15.49 -2.81 1.54
CA GLU A 45 -15.24 -2.42 2.92
C GLU A 45 -13.89 -1.70 3.04
N PRO A 46 -13.87 -0.43 3.49
CA PRO A 46 -12.63 0.31 3.64
C PRO A 46 -11.89 -0.13 4.90
N PHE A 47 -10.62 -0.54 4.75
CA PHE A 47 -9.79 -0.94 5.90
C PHE A 47 -8.88 0.20 6.41
N ILE A 48 -8.60 1.20 5.58
CA ILE A 48 -7.91 2.45 5.96
C ILE A 48 -8.66 3.62 5.34
N THR A 49 -8.95 4.65 6.14
CA THR A 49 -9.54 5.91 5.67
C THR A 49 -8.68 7.10 6.07
N CYS A 50 -8.63 8.12 5.21
CA CYS A 50 -7.89 9.35 5.43
C CYS A 50 -8.87 10.53 5.57
N GLY A 51 -9.03 11.02 6.80
CA GLY A 51 -9.94 12.12 7.12
C GLY A 51 -9.51 13.48 6.56
N ARG A 52 -8.20 13.74 6.41
CA ARG A 52 -7.65 15.01 5.93
C ARG A 52 -6.46 14.77 5.00
N PRO A 53 -6.68 14.29 3.76
CA PRO A 53 -5.60 14.06 2.82
C PRO A 53 -4.98 15.40 2.39
N VAL A 54 -3.66 15.44 2.26
CA VAL A 54 -2.90 16.59 1.72
C VAL A 54 -2.34 16.20 0.37
N THR A 55 -2.59 17.02 -0.65
CA THR A 55 -1.99 16.81 -1.97
C THR A 55 -0.50 17.13 -1.91
N VAL A 56 0.34 16.11 -2.09
CA VAL A 56 1.78 16.29 -2.28
C VAL A 56 2.03 16.41 -3.79
N ARG A 57 2.59 17.53 -4.24
CA ARG A 57 3.15 17.66 -5.59
C ARG A 57 4.57 17.15 -5.55
N ARG A 58 4.90 16.23 -6.46
CA ARG A 58 6.24 15.68 -6.63
C ARG A 58 6.96 16.39 -7.76
#